data_AF-A0A8T6SMT3-F1
#
_entry.id   AF-A0A8T6SMT3-F1
#
_cell.length_a   1.000
_cell.length_b   1.000
_cell.length_c   1.000
_cell.angle_alpha   90.00
_cell.angle_beta   90.00
_cell.angle_gamma   90.00
#
_symmetry.space_group_name_H-M   'P 1'
#
loop_
_entity.id
_entity.type
_entity.pdbx_description
1 polymer ?
#
loop_
_entity_poly.entity_id
_entity_poly.type
_entity_poly.pdbx_seq_one_letter_code
_entity_poly.pdbx_strand_id
1 'polypeptide(L)'
;MTITDLMTTKKPDSKLRLKVLDKVGEHKPYNCFQCIRCTSGCPSMKMLEIKPHEIVNLVKLGFIEDVVNSGIIWTCAMCLKCKERCPQEVAPVDLILALRNLAVEMEAKVPEGHLKNVSMILETGFILTPREAITRKLEKFGRDKLGLPKLPKPSEKFKATFLKALETS
;
A
#
# COMPACT_ATOMS: atom_id res chain seq x y z
N MET A 1 23.92 17.03 13.40
CA MET A 1 24.35 15.70 13.90
C MET A 1 23.72 14.64 13.03
N THR A 2 24.53 13.84 12.33
CA THR A 2 24.04 12.75 11.49
C THR A 2 23.79 11.55 12.38
N ILE A 3 22.51 11.27 12.68
CA ILE A 3 22.11 10.06 13.40
C ILE A 3 22.62 8.87 12.59
N THR A 4 23.25 7.89 13.24
CA THR A 4 23.74 6.66 12.60
C THR A 4 23.22 5.50 13.43
N ASP A 5 22.69 4.47 12.79
CA ASP A 5 22.34 3.24 13.49
C ASP A 5 23.63 2.55 13.92
N LEU A 6 23.82 2.35 15.22
CA LEU A 6 25.03 1.74 15.78
C LEU A 6 25.12 0.24 15.49
N MET A 7 23.99 -0.42 15.18
CA MET A 7 23.95 -1.86 14.92
C MET A 7 24.20 -2.18 13.46
N THR A 8 23.65 -1.38 12.55
CA THR A 8 23.75 -1.62 11.10
C THR A 8 24.73 -0.67 10.40
N THR A 9 25.25 0.34 11.10
CA THR A 9 26.06 1.44 10.55
C THR A 9 25.34 2.22 9.43
N LYS A 10 24.03 2.00 9.26
CA LYS A 10 23.24 2.70 8.24
C LYS A 10 23.03 4.15 8.62
N LYS A 11 23.06 5.00 7.59
CA LYS A 11 22.80 6.43 7.69
C LYS A 11 21.41 6.74 7.15
N PRO A 12 20.73 7.74 7.72
CA PRO A 12 19.40 8.14 7.28
C PRO A 12 19.45 8.79 5.90
N ASP A 13 18.55 8.39 5.02
CA ASP A 13 18.39 9.00 3.70
C ASP A 13 17.46 10.22 3.79
N SER A 14 18.08 11.41 3.69
CA SER A 14 17.33 12.66 3.72
C SER A 14 16.52 12.91 2.45
N LYS A 15 16.94 12.41 1.29
CA LYS A 15 16.25 12.59 0.00
C LYS A 15 14.98 11.73 -0.03
N LEU A 16 15.09 10.45 0.32
CA LEU A 16 13.93 9.56 0.38
C LEU A 16 12.92 10.03 1.43
N ARG A 17 13.40 10.50 2.58
CA ARG A 17 12.54 11.06 3.62
C ARG A 17 11.72 12.24 3.10
N LEU A 18 12.35 13.20 2.40
CA LEU A 18 11.64 14.34 1.81
C LEU A 18 10.62 13.90 0.76
N LYS A 19 10.98 12.92 -0.10
CA LYS A 19 10.07 12.35 -1.11
C LYS A 19 8.81 11.74 -0.50
N VAL A 20 8.95 10.96 0.58
CA VAL A 20 7.81 10.37 1.28
C VAL A 20 6.92 11.44 1.92
N LEU A 21 7.54 12.47 2.51
CA LEU A 21 6.80 13.54 3.18
C LEU A 21 6.01 14.41 2.20
N ASP A 22 6.55 14.66 1.01
CA ASP A 22 5.85 15.37 -0.05
C ASP A 22 4.57 14.63 -0.48
N LYS A 23 4.63 13.29 -0.59
CA LYS A 23 3.46 12.45 -0.90
C LYS A 23 2.41 12.39 0.21
N VAL A 24 2.77 12.72 1.46
CA VAL A 24 1.86 12.68 2.62
C VAL A 24 1.08 13.99 2.80
N GLY A 25 1.45 15.04 2.05
CA GLY A 25 0.69 16.28 1.94
C GLY A 25 0.59 17.07 3.24
N GLU A 26 -0.63 17.32 3.71
CA GLU A 26 -0.93 18.18 4.87
C GLU A 26 -0.53 17.55 6.22
N HIS A 27 -0.41 16.22 6.27
CA HIS A 27 -0.06 15.52 7.49
C HIS A 27 1.40 15.74 7.84
N LYS A 28 1.68 15.98 9.13
CA LYS A 28 3.03 16.29 9.63
C LYS A 28 3.54 15.15 10.51
N PRO A 29 4.21 14.11 9.95
CA PRO A 29 4.83 13.05 10.74
C PRO A 29 5.73 13.54 11.87
N TYR A 30 6.39 14.69 11.69
CA TYR A 30 7.23 15.30 12.72
C TYR A 30 6.51 15.61 14.03
N ASN A 31 5.20 15.90 13.99
CA ASN A 31 4.40 16.16 15.18
C ASN A 31 4.14 14.91 16.03
N CYS A 32 4.49 13.72 15.51
CA CYS A 32 4.34 12.49 16.27
C CYS A 32 5.26 12.46 17.49
N PHE A 33 4.65 12.43 18.68
CA PHE A 33 5.28 12.35 20.00
C PHE A 33 5.21 10.94 20.59
N GLN A 34 5.01 9.92 19.74
CA GLN A 34 5.10 8.49 20.12
C GLN A 34 4.13 8.05 21.24
N CYS A 35 2.87 8.53 21.22
CA CYS A 35 1.85 8.14 22.20
C CYS A 35 1.26 6.72 22.03
N ILE A 36 1.68 5.95 21.00
CA ILE A 36 1.31 4.54 20.76
C ILE A 36 -0.20 4.29 20.48
N ARG A 37 -1.08 5.30 20.53
CA ARG A 37 -2.54 5.15 20.26
C ARG A 37 -2.86 4.44 18.93
N CYS A 38 -2.07 4.73 17.90
CA CYS A 38 -2.22 4.11 16.58
C CYS A 38 -1.93 2.60 16.58
N THR A 39 -0.96 2.14 17.38
CA THR A 39 -0.61 0.72 17.53
C THR A 39 -1.57 -0.01 18.45
N SER A 40 -1.92 0.59 19.60
CA SER A 40 -2.90 0.01 20.52
C SER A 40 -4.27 -0.22 19.83
N GLY A 41 -4.68 0.70 18.94
CA GLY A 41 -5.91 0.55 18.16
C GLY A 41 -5.80 -0.28 16.88
N CYS A 42 -4.62 -0.80 16.53
CA CYS A 42 -4.40 -1.49 15.27
C CYS A 42 -4.89 -2.95 15.36
N PRO A 43 -5.81 -3.38 14.47
CA PRO A 43 -6.22 -4.78 14.44
C PRO A 43 -5.09 -5.71 13.95
N SER A 44 -4.28 -5.25 13.00
CA SER A 44 -3.17 -6.01 12.43
C SER A 44 -2.01 -6.20 13.42
N MET A 45 -1.86 -5.33 14.43
CA MET A 45 -0.79 -5.46 15.43
C MET A 45 -0.82 -6.81 16.16
N LYS A 46 -2.02 -7.32 16.50
CA LYS A 46 -2.16 -8.55 17.29
C LYS A 46 -1.74 -9.82 16.52
N MET A 47 -1.86 -9.80 15.19
CA MET A 47 -1.63 -10.98 14.36
C MET A 47 -0.35 -10.89 13.53
N LEU A 48 0.06 -9.68 13.15
CA LEU A 48 1.12 -9.42 12.19
C LEU A 48 2.16 -8.42 12.72
N GLU A 49 2.06 -8.03 13.99
CA GLU A 49 3.03 -7.20 14.73
C GLU A 49 3.38 -5.85 14.09
N ILE A 50 2.51 -5.33 13.21
CA ILE A 50 2.67 -3.98 12.68
C ILE A 50 2.46 -2.93 13.76
N LYS A 51 3.47 -2.07 13.92
CA LYS A 51 3.45 -0.96 14.86
C LYS A 51 3.53 0.38 14.13
N PRO A 52 2.38 1.02 13.81
CA PRO A 52 2.39 2.29 13.08
C PRO A 52 3.20 3.41 13.73
N HIS A 53 3.31 3.47 15.07
CA HIS A 53 4.13 4.51 15.73
C HIS A 53 5.62 4.34 15.43
N GLU A 54 6.14 3.11 15.41
CA GLU A 54 7.53 2.81 15.08
C GLU A 54 7.81 3.13 13.60
N ILE A 55 6.89 2.80 12.69
CA ILE A 55 6.98 3.17 11.26
C ILE A 55 7.11 4.69 11.12
N VAL A 56 6.24 5.45 11.79
CA VAL A 56 6.32 6.92 11.78
C VAL A 56 7.67 7.40 12.31
N ASN A 57 8.18 6.78 13.38
CA ASN A 57 9.46 7.15 13.98
C ASN A 57 10.64 6.89 13.01
N LEU A 58 10.69 5.73 12.38
CA LEU A 58 11.71 5.37 11.39
C LEU A 58 11.70 6.32 10.20
N VAL A 59 10.51 6.72 9.73
CA VAL A 59 10.37 7.74 8.68
C VAL A 59 10.88 9.10 9.15
N LYS A 60 10.53 9.55 10.37
CA LYS A 60 11.04 10.81 10.93
C LYS A 60 12.57 10.84 10.97
N LEU A 61 13.17 9.71 11.35
CA LEU A 61 14.61 9.52 11.45
C LEU A 61 15.29 9.38 10.08
N GLY A 62 14.56 8.98 9.03
CA GLY A 62 15.08 8.82 7.67
C GLY A 62 15.52 7.39 7.31
N PHE A 63 15.14 6.39 8.09
CA PHE A 63 15.40 4.98 7.82
C PHE A 63 14.29 4.38 6.93
N ILE A 64 14.09 4.97 5.74
CA ILE A 64 12.99 4.60 4.84
C ILE A 64 13.19 3.22 4.23
N GLU A 65 14.41 2.91 3.82
CA GLU A 65 14.75 1.63 3.18
C GLU A 65 14.49 0.44 4.10
N ASP A 66 14.79 0.57 5.40
CA ASP A 66 14.58 -0.50 6.37
C ASP A 66 13.08 -0.82 6.51
N VAL A 67 12.24 0.20 6.53
CA VAL A 67 10.78 0.04 6.59
C VAL A 67 10.24 -0.59 5.31
N VAL A 68 10.67 -0.10 4.15
CA VAL A 68 10.21 -0.57 2.83
C VAL A 68 10.63 -2.03 2.58
N ASN A 69 11.89 -2.37 2.88
CA ASN A 69 12.43 -3.70 2.65
C ASN A 69 11.96 -4.76 3.66
N SER A 70 11.45 -4.34 4.82
CA SER A 70 10.87 -5.26 5.81
C SER A 70 9.59 -5.94 5.33
N GLY A 71 8.85 -5.32 4.41
CA GLY A 71 7.52 -5.78 3.97
C GLY A 71 6.40 -5.56 4.98
N ILE A 72 6.69 -5.07 6.20
CA ILE A 72 5.69 -4.87 7.26
C ILE A 72 4.56 -3.92 6.83
N ILE A 73 4.87 -2.96 5.95
CA ILE A 73 3.91 -1.99 5.42
C ILE A 73 2.72 -2.65 4.70
N TRP A 74 2.90 -3.86 4.15
CA TRP A 74 1.85 -4.60 3.44
C TRP A 74 0.84 -5.29 4.38
N THR A 75 1.19 -5.46 5.66
CA THR A 75 0.28 -6.04 6.67
C THR A 75 -0.79 -5.06 7.16
N CYS A 76 -0.66 -3.78 6.83
CA CYS A 76 -1.68 -2.77 7.12
C CYS A 76 -2.96 -3.07 6.33
N ALA A 77 -4.08 -3.26 7.04
CA ALA A 77 -5.39 -3.46 6.42
C ALA A 77 -6.05 -2.16 5.90
N MET A 78 -5.35 -1.03 5.95
CA MET A 78 -5.86 0.29 5.52
C MET A 78 -7.19 0.70 6.18
N CYS A 79 -7.42 0.27 7.43
CA CYS A 79 -8.71 0.47 8.13
C CYS A 79 -8.96 1.89 8.68
N LEU A 80 -8.05 2.85 8.43
CA LEU A 80 -8.11 4.27 8.81
C LEU A 80 -8.20 4.59 10.32
N LYS A 81 -8.32 3.61 11.23
CA LYS A 81 -8.43 3.86 12.69
C LYS A 81 -7.31 4.73 13.27
N CYS A 82 -6.08 4.60 12.75
CA CYS A 82 -4.94 5.38 13.22
C CYS A 82 -4.99 6.85 12.78
N LYS A 83 -5.72 7.18 11.71
CA LYS A 83 -6.00 8.55 11.27
C LYS A 83 -6.97 9.23 12.24
N GLU A 84 -8.13 8.61 12.45
CA GLU A 84 -9.20 9.12 13.30
C GLU A 84 -8.81 9.32 14.78
N ARG A 85 -7.91 8.47 15.30
CA ARG A 85 -7.54 8.49 16.72
C ARG A 85 -6.30 9.31 17.03
N CYS A 86 -5.61 9.85 16.02
CA CYS A 86 -4.36 10.55 16.24
C CYS A 86 -4.61 11.95 16.80
N PRO A 87 -4.15 12.30 18.01
CA PRO A 87 -4.33 13.63 18.59
C PRO A 87 -3.43 14.70 17.94
N GLN A 88 -2.58 14.32 16.99
CA GLN A 88 -1.67 15.19 16.25
C GLN A 88 -1.89 15.09 14.74
N GLU A 89 -2.96 14.41 14.32
CA GLU A 89 -3.37 14.33 12.91
C GLU A 89 -2.25 13.86 11.97
N VAL A 90 -1.38 12.97 12.46
CA VAL A 90 -0.24 12.43 11.70
C VAL A 90 -0.66 11.48 10.58
N ALA A 91 -1.85 10.88 10.71
CA ALA A 91 -2.41 9.90 9.79
C ALA A 91 -1.42 8.79 9.35
N PRO A 92 -0.99 7.88 10.25
CA PRO A 92 -0.02 6.84 9.91
C PRO A 92 -0.40 5.94 8.72
N VAL A 93 -1.70 5.80 8.43
CA VAL A 93 -2.20 5.04 7.27
C VAL A 93 -1.81 5.66 5.94
N ASP A 94 -1.86 7.00 5.83
CA ASP A 94 -1.51 7.73 4.61
C ASP A 94 0.00 7.68 4.39
N LEU A 95 0.77 7.76 5.49
CA LEU A 95 2.21 7.51 5.45
C LEU A 95 2.55 6.09 4.98
N ILE A 96 1.85 5.07 5.48
CA ILE A 96 2.06 3.69 5.03
C ILE A 96 1.71 3.53 3.55
N LEU A 97 0.69 4.21 3.04
CA LEU A 97 0.35 4.20 1.62
C LEU A 97 1.47 4.83 0.77
N ALA A 98 1.99 5.98 1.19
CA ALA A 98 3.13 6.61 0.52
C ALA A 98 4.37 5.69 0.49
N LEU A 99 4.62 4.98 1.58
CA LEU A 99 5.70 3.98 1.66
C LEU A 99 5.46 2.78 0.74
N ARG A 100 4.21 2.34 0.54
CA ARG A 100 3.90 1.26 -0.42
C ARG A 100 4.15 1.68 -1.85
N ASN A 101 3.79 2.91 -2.22
CA ASN A 101 4.09 3.45 -3.55
C ASN A 101 5.60 3.50 -3.77
N LEU A 102 6.34 4.01 -2.78
CA LEU A 102 7.80 4.02 -2.83
C LEU A 102 8.39 2.60 -2.92
N ALA A 103 7.80 1.62 -2.23
CA ALA A 103 8.23 0.23 -2.31
C ALA A 103 8.10 -0.35 -3.73
N VAL A 104 7.06 0.03 -4.47
CA VAL A 104 6.90 -0.35 -5.87
C VAL A 104 7.92 0.38 -6.75
N GLU A 105 8.09 1.70 -6.57
CA GLU A 105 9.07 2.50 -7.31
C GLU A 105 10.51 2.00 -7.13
N MET A 106 10.85 1.51 -5.94
CA MET A 106 12.18 0.98 -5.61
C MET A 106 12.36 -0.51 -5.94
N GLU A 107 11.35 -1.16 -6.54
CA GLU A 107 11.34 -2.60 -6.80
C GLU A 107 11.65 -3.44 -5.54
N ALA A 108 11.17 -2.98 -4.38
CA ALA A 108 11.37 -3.65 -3.11
C ALA A 108 10.43 -4.86 -2.97
N LYS A 109 10.26 -5.37 -1.74
CA LYS A 109 9.36 -6.50 -1.47
C LYS A 109 7.89 -6.10 -1.65
N VAL A 110 7.36 -6.35 -2.85
CA VAL A 110 5.93 -6.22 -3.18
C VAL A 110 5.29 -7.61 -3.21
N PRO A 111 4.18 -7.87 -2.50
CA PRO A 111 3.52 -9.17 -2.54
C PRO A 111 3.04 -9.53 -3.95
N GLU A 112 3.31 -10.76 -4.38
CA GLU A 112 2.99 -11.25 -5.74
C GLU A 112 1.52 -11.09 -6.12
N GLY A 113 0.61 -11.22 -5.14
CA GLY A 113 -0.83 -11.04 -5.36
C GLY A 113 -1.19 -9.65 -5.89
N HIS A 114 -0.46 -8.61 -5.47
CA HIS A 114 -0.68 -7.26 -6.00
C HIS A 114 -0.20 -7.14 -7.45
N LEU A 115 0.97 -7.70 -7.77
CA LEU A 115 1.52 -7.70 -9.13
C LEU A 115 0.60 -8.46 -10.11
N LYS A 116 0.07 -9.60 -9.68
CA LYS A 116 -0.90 -10.38 -10.46
C LYS A 116 -2.21 -9.62 -10.69
N ASN A 117 -2.68 -8.87 -9.71
CA ASN A 117 -3.88 -8.05 -9.89
C ASN A 117 -3.65 -6.95 -10.94
N VAL A 118 -2.47 -6.33 -10.95
CA VAL A 118 -2.09 -5.30 -11.94
C VAL A 118 -2.02 -5.90 -13.34
N SER A 119 -1.39 -7.07 -13.52
CA SER A 119 -1.35 -7.73 -14.83
C SER A 119 -2.75 -8.11 -15.33
N MET A 120 -3.62 -8.62 -14.45
CA MET A 120 -5.01 -8.93 -14.80
C MET A 120 -5.81 -7.71 -15.23
N ILE A 121 -5.62 -6.54 -14.59
CA ILE A 121 -6.25 -5.28 -14.99
C ILE A 121 -5.76 -4.86 -16.38
N LEU A 122 -4.47 -4.97 -16.67
CA LEU A 122 -3.89 -4.62 -17.97
C LEU A 122 -4.42 -5.50 -19.11
N GLU A 123 -4.57 -6.80 -18.86
CA GLU A 123 -5.01 -7.77 -19.87
C GLU A 123 -6.53 -7.77 -20.08
N THR A 124 -7.28 -7.81 -18.97
CA THR A 124 -8.73 -8.07 -19.00
C THR A 124 -9.58 -6.88 -18.62
N GLY A 125 -8.99 -5.84 -18.02
CA GLY A 125 -9.70 -4.70 -17.43
C GLY A 125 -10.31 -4.99 -16.06
N PHE A 126 -10.19 -6.22 -15.55
CA PHE A 126 -10.78 -6.66 -14.29
C PHE A 126 -9.75 -7.36 -13.41
N ILE A 127 -9.87 -7.21 -12.09
CA ILE A 127 -9.06 -7.96 -11.12
C ILE A 127 -9.49 -9.42 -11.06
N LEU A 128 -10.79 -9.69 -11.21
CA LEU A 128 -11.35 -11.03 -11.23
C LEU A 128 -12.13 -11.21 -12.52
N THR A 129 -11.76 -12.25 -13.27
CA THR A 129 -12.51 -12.64 -14.46
C THR A 129 -13.85 -13.26 -14.05
N PRO A 130 -14.93 -13.04 -14.82
CA PRO A 130 -16.20 -13.70 -14.56
C PRO A 130 -16.01 -15.20 -14.54
N ARG A 131 -16.50 -15.83 -13.48
CA ARG A 131 -16.55 -17.28 -13.38
C ARG A 131 -17.94 -17.77 -13.71
N GLU A 132 -18.02 -18.97 -14.26
CA GLU A 132 -19.28 -19.67 -14.45
C GLU A 132 -19.77 -20.20 -13.11
N ALA A 133 -21.06 -20.03 -12.81
CA ALA A 133 -21.68 -20.65 -11.65
C ALA A 133 -22.15 -22.06 -12.02
N ILE A 134 -21.92 -23.03 -11.14
CA ILE A 134 -22.42 -24.39 -11.29
C ILE A 134 -23.63 -24.55 -10.38
N THR A 135 -24.79 -24.91 -10.94
CA THR A 135 -25.99 -25.17 -10.13
C THR A 135 -25.93 -26.53 -9.45
N ARG A 136 -26.83 -26.77 -8.50
CA ARG A 136 -27.01 -28.10 -7.88
C ARG A 136 -27.32 -29.20 -8.90
N LYS A 137 -27.80 -28.84 -10.09
CA LYS A 137 -28.05 -29.75 -11.21
C LYS A 137 -26.82 -29.98 -12.11
N LEU A 138 -25.65 -29.49 -11.69
CA LEU A 138 -24.39 -29.53 -12.45
C LEU A 138 -24.41 -28.76 -13.78
N GLU A 139 -25.36 -27.84 -13.95
CA GLU A 139 -25.43 -26.99 -15.13
C GLU A 139 -24.55 -25.75 -14.92
N LYS A 140 -23.69 -25.47 -15.90
CA LYS A 140 -22.88 -24.25 -15.94
C LYS A 140 -23.73 -23.09 -16.45
N PHE A 141 -23.89 -22.06 -15.62
CA PHE A 141 -24.51 -20.80 -15.96
C PHE A 141 -23.44 -19.71 -16.04
N GLY A 142 -23.17 -19.27 -17.27
CA GLY A 142 -22.35 -18.10 -17.58
C GLY A 142 -23.21 -16.89 -17.95
N ARG A 143 -22.55 -15.75 -18.23
CA ARG A 143 -23.23 -14.53 -18.72
C ARG A 143 -23.99 -14.76 -20.02
N ASP A 144 -23.46 -15.60 -20.92
CA ASP A 144 -24.07 -15.85 -22.23
C ASP A 144 -25.45 -16.53 -22.10
N LYS A 145 -25.60 -17.48 -21.17
CA LYS A 145 -26.89 -18.15 -20.90
C LYS A 145 -27.92 -17.24 -20.20
N LEU A 146 -27.44 -16.19 -19.54
CA LEU A 146 -28.29 -15.18 -18.91
C LEU A 146 -28.66 -14.03 -19.87
N GLY A 147 -28.23 -14.10 -21.14
CA GLY A 147 -28.48 -13.05 -22.13
C GLY A 147 -27.81 -11.72 -21.81
N LEU A 148 -26.77 -11.73 -20.97
CA LEU A 148 -26.07 -10.51 -20.56
C LEU A 148 -25.06 -10.06 -21.64
N PRO A 149 -24.82 -8.75 -21.79
CA PRO A 149 -23.86 -8.25 -22.76
C PRO A 149 -22.44 -8.73 -22.43
N LYS A 150 -21.64 -8.94 -23.48
CA LYS A 150 -20.22 -9.28 -23.38
C LYS A 150 -19.47 -8.14 -22.71
N LEU A 151 -18.48 -8.50 -21.88
CA LEU A 151 -17.69 -7.50 -21.19
C LEU A 151 -16.78 -6.75 -22.17
N PRO A 152 -16.62 -5.42 -21.99
CA PRO A 152 -15.68 -4.65 -22.77
C PRO A 152 -14.26 -5.10 -22.41
N LYS A 153 -13.43 -5.28 -23.44
CA LYS A 153 -11.99 -5.46 -23.25
C LYS A 153 -11.31 -4.10 -23.11
N PRO A 154 -10.21 -3.99 -22.35
CA PRO A 154 -9.47 -2.75 -22.22
C PRO A 154 -8.97 -2.29 -23.61
N SER A 155 -9.25 -1.03 -23.94
CA SER A 155 -8.73 -0.42 -25.16
C SER A 155 -7.23 -0.15 -25.04
N GLU A 156 -6.52 -0.06 -26.16
CA GLU A 156 -5.10 0.31 -26.15
C GLU A 156 -4.86 1.68 -25.52
N LYS A 157 -5.82 2.61 -25.68
CA LYS A 157 -5.79 3.91 -25.01
C LYS A 157 -5.87 3.79 -23.48
N PHE A 158 -6.68 2.85 -22.97
CA PHE A 158 -6.76 2.57 -21.53
C PHE A 158 -5.42 2.06 -21.00
N LYS A 159 -4.80 1.09 -21.69
CA LYS A 159 -3.49 0.55 -21.30
C LYS A 159 -2.41 1.63 -21.26
N ALA A 160 -2.34 2.47 -22.31
CA ALA A 160 -1.38 3.57 -22.37
C ALA A 160 -1.58 4.60 -21.24
N THR A 161 -2.84 4.94 -20.93
CA THR A 161 -3.17 5.87 -19.84
C THR A 161 -2.84 5.26 -18.47
N PHE A 162 -3.11 3.97 -18.30
CA PHE A 162 -2.87 3.25 -17.05
C PHE A 162 -1.37 3.11 -16.77
N LEU A 163 -0.55 2.78 -17.76
CA LEU A 163 0.91 2.75 -17.63
C LEU A 163 1.47 4.12 -17.28
N LYS A 164 1.00 5.18 -17.96
CA LYS A 164 1.38 6.56 -17.61
C LYS A 164 1.00 6.92 -16.16
N ALA A 165 -0.16 6.46 -15.69
CA ALA A 165 -0.57 6.69 -14.31
C ALA A 165 0.37 6.00 -13.31
N LEU A 166 0.80 4.76 -13.58
CA LEU A 166 1.75 4.02 -12.75
C LEU A 166 3.14 4.70 -12.69
N GLU A 167 3.57 5.36 -13.77
CA GLU A 167 4.84 6.08 -13.81
C GLU A 167 4.81 7.44 -13.09
N THR A 168 3.61 8.03 -12.93
CA THR A 168 3.45 9.40 -12.38
C THR A 168 3.10 9.41 -10.88
N SER A 169 2.60 8.29 -10.33
CA SER A 169 2.12 8.15 -8.94
C SER A 169 3.19 7.72 -7.96
#